data_AF-A0A7W3T278-F1
#
_entry.id   AF-A0A7W3T278-F1
#
_cell.length_a   1.000
_cell.length_b   1.000
_cell.length_c   1.000
_cell.angle_alpha   90.00
_cell.angle_beta   90.00
_cell.angle_gamma   90.00
#
_symmetry.space_group_name_H-M   'P 1'
#
loop_
_entity.id
_entity.type
_entity.pdbx_description
1 polymer ?
#
loop_
_entity_poly.entity_id
_entity_poly.type
_entity_poly.pdbx_seq_one_letter_code
_entity_poly.pdbx_strand_id
1 'polypeptide(L)'
;MESDANRPSRPSRPYEERLTVPRTWWLIALMGAALAGVTLVPLGTVAALIGATAALVVCAMALSTYGSARIRLAGGTLLAGRARVPLSALGEARPLDGAEAVAWRTHRADARAFMLLRAYVPTAVRVEVVDPDDPTPYLYLSTRHPRRLAAALAAGRESAPEAEGRRTGRMGGPADAAGPSERHDAG
;
A
#
# COMPACT_ATOMS: atom_id res chain seq x y z
N MET A 1 38.84 19.21 11.47
CA MET A 1 37.77 20.09 10.94
C MET A 1 37.76 19.89 9.44
N GLU A 2 37.31 18.71 9.00
CA GLU A 2 37.05 18.37 7.60
C GLU A 2 36.26 17.04 7.59
N SER A 3 35.23 16.98 6.76
CA SER A 3 34.56 15.76 6.29
C SER A 3 33.61 15.02 7.26
N ASP A 4 32.43 15.60 7.47
CA ASP A 4 31.19 14.83 7.74
C ASP A 4 30.09 15.13 6.70
N ALA A 5 30.43 15.88 5.63
CA ALA A 5 29.51 16.38 4.61
C ALA A 5 29.06 15.33 3.57
N ASN A 6 29.51 14.07 3.69
CA ASN A 6 29.17 13.00 2.77
C ASN A 6 28.71 11.73 3.50
N ARG A 7 27.75 11.86 4.41
CA ARG A 7 26.96 10.69 4.81
C ARG A 7 25.88 10.49 3.76
N PRO A 8 25.87 9.37 3.00
CA PRO A 8 24.76 9.08 2.10
C PRO A 8 23.46 9.14 2.91
N SER A 9 22.51 9.95 2.44
CA SER A 9 21.17 10.10 3.01
C SER A 9 20.62 8.70 3.25
N ARG A 10 20.48 8.28 4.52
CA ARG A 10 19.97 6.93 4.82
C ARG A 10 18.64 6.81 4.08
N PRO A 11 18.47 5.87 3.14
CA PRO A 11 17.19 5.70 2.47
C PRO A 11 16.14 5.50 3.57
N SER A 12 15.13 6.37 3.57
CA SER A 12 14.00 6.32 4.49
C SER A 12 13.50 4.88 4.52
N ARG A 13 13.56 4.23 5.70
CA ARG A 13 13.39 2.78 5.84
C ARG A 13 12.14 2.34 5.06
N PRO A 14 12.28 1.54 4.00
CA PRO A 14 11.13 1.08 3.22
C PRO A 14 10.19 0.31 4.15
N TYR A 15 8.99 0.82 4.37
CA TYR A 15 7.97 0.06 5.07
C TYR A 15 7.45 -1.00 4.11
N GLU A 16 7.59 -2.26 4.49
CA GLU A 16 6.99 -3.39 3.80
C GLU A 16 6.25 -4.26 4.81
N GLU A 17 4.95 -4.43 4.59
CA GLU A 17 4.12 -5.35 5.36
C GLU A 17 3.45 -6.34 4.41
N ARG A 18 3.63 -7.63 4.67
CA ARG A 18 2.96 -8.73 3.99
C ARG A 18 1.87 -9.31 4.88
N LEU A 19 0.63 -9.23 4.42
CA LEU A 19 -0.54 -9.67 5.16
C LEU A 19 -0.84 -11.15 4.88
N THR A 20 -0.04 -12.06 5.43
CA THR A 20 -0.27 -13.51 5.24
C THR A 20 -1.52 -14.00 5.96
N VAL A 21 -2.22 -14.96 5.35
CA VAL A 21 -3.41 -15.59 5.93
C VAL A 21 -3.07 -16.25 7.27
N PRO A 22 -3.89 -16.06 8.32
CA PRO A 22 -3.72 -16.79 9.58
C PRO A 22 -3.97 -18.30 9.42
N ARG A 23 -3.27 -19.12 10.22
CA ARG A 23 -3.37 -20.60 10.19
C ARG A 23 -4.80 -21.10 10.36
N THR A 24 -5.64 -20.40 11.13
CA THR A 24 -7.05 -20.74 11.35
C THR A 24 -7.87 -20.81 10.06
N TRP A 25 -7.57 -19.97 9.06
CA TRP A 25 -8.30 -20.01 7.79
C TRP A 25 -7.97 -21.26 6.97
N TRP A 26 -6.75 -21.81 7.10
CA TRP A 26 -6.41 -23.09 6.48
C TRP A 26 -7.21 -24.24 7.06
N LEU A 27 -7.52 -24.20 8.37
CA LEU A 27 -8.42 -25.17 8.99
C LEU A 27 -9.85 -25.06 8.43
N ILE A 28 -10.35 -23.84 8.20
CA ILE A 28 -11.67 -23.62 7.58
C ILE A 28 -11.69 -24.18 6.15
N ALA A 29 -10.64 -23.95 5.37
CA ALA A 29 -10.51 -24.50 4.02
C ALA A 29 -10.49 -26.04 4.03
N LEU A 30 -9.74 -26.64 4.95
CA LEU A 30 -9.69 -28.09 5.12
C LEU A 30 -11.05 -28.67 5.51
N MET A 31 -11.74 -28.02 6.44
CA MET A 31 -13.08 -28.43 6.88
C MET A 31 -14.10 -28.30 5.74
N GLY A 32 -14.08 -27.20 4.99
CA GLY A 32 -14.93 -27.01 3.82
C GLY A 32 -14.69 -28.07 2.74
N ALA A 33 -13.42 -28.40 2.48
CA ALA A 33 -13.06 -29.47 1.57
C ALA A 33 -13.54 -30.85 2.04
N ALA A 34 -13.41 -31.15 3.33
CA ALA A 34 -13.92 -32.39 3.91
C ALA A 34 -15.44 -32.48 3.78
N LEU A 35 -16.18 -31.40 4.06
CA LEU A 35 -17.63 -31.34 3.87
C LEU A 35 -18.01 -31.59 2.40
N ALA A 36 -17.30 -30.97 1.45
CA ALA A 36 -17.52 -31.20 0.02
C ALA A 36 -17.24 -32.66 -0.41
N GLY A 37 -16.30 -33.35 0.24
CA GLY A 37 -16.11 -34.79 0.05
C GLY A 37 -17.27 -35.62 0.57
N VAL A 38 -17.73 -35.31 1.79
CA VAL A 38 -18.82 -36.02 2.47
C VAL A 38 -20.12 -35.95 1.66
N THR A 39 -20.44 -34.82 1.02
CA THR A 39 -21.65 -34.69 0.19
C THR A 39 -21.64 -35.60 -1.04
N LEU A 40 -20.46 -36.05 -1.49
CA LEU A 40 -20.29 -36.92 -2.66
C LEU A 40 -20.12 -38.40 -2.29
N VAL A 41 -20.13 -38.75 -1.00
CA VAL A 41 -20.08 -40.16 -0.54
C VAL A 41 -21.14 -41.05 -1.18
N PRO A 42 -22.40 -40.61 -1.42
CA PRO A 42 -23.40 -41.44 -2.09
C PRO A 42 -23.02 -41.85 -3.52
N LEU A 43 -22.09 -41.13 -4.17
CA LEU A 43 -21.58 -41.41 -5.51
C LEU A 43 -20.36 -42.35 -5.49
N GLY A 44 -19.92 -42.78 -4.29
CA GLY A 44 -18.77 -43.65 -4.09
C GLY A 44 -17.52 -42.95 -3.56
N THR A 45 -16.58 -43.75 -3.07
CA THR A 45 -15.35 -43.26 -2.41
C THR A 45 -14.45 -42.45 -3.36
N VAL A 46 -14.34 -42.86 -4.63
CA VAL A 46 -13.53 -42.14 -5.63
C VAL A 46 -14.11 -40.74 -5.87
N ALA A 47 -15.43 -40.62 -6.04
CA ALA A 47 -16.09 -39.33 -6.22
C ALA A 47 -15.90 -38.40 -5.01
N ALA A 48 -16.04 -38.96 -3.79
CA ALA A 48 -15.80 -38.23 -2.55
C ALA A 48 -14.35 -37.69 -2.44
N LEU A 49 -13.35 -38.51 -2.77
CA LEU A 49 -11.94 -38.10 -2.74
C LEU A 49 -11.64 -37.03 -3.80
N ILE A 50 -12.20 -37.16 -5.02
CA ILE A 50 -12.04 -36.17 -6.08
C ILE A 50 -12.63 -34.83 -5.64
N GLY A 51 -13.87 -34.81 -5.13
CA GLY A 51 -14.50 -33.57 -4.73
C GLY A 51 -13.84 -32.90 -3.54
N ALA A 52 -13.41 -33.67 -2.53
CA ALA A 52 -12.65 -33.13 -1.40
C ALA A 52 -11.33 -32.49 -1.88
N THR A 53 -10.59 -33.19 -2.74
CA THR A 53 -9.30 -32.71 -3.25
C THR A 53 -9.49 -31.47 -4.13
N ALA A 54 -10.48 -31.48 -5.04
CA ALA A 54 -10.79 -30.33 -5.89
C ALA A 54 -11.20 -29.11 -5.05
N ALA A 55 -12.09 -29.29 -4.07
CA ALA A 55 -12.49 -28.23 -3.16
C ALA A 55 -11.30 -27.68 -2.36
N LEU A 56 -10.42 -28.56 -1.84
CA LEU A 56 -9.23 -28.14 -1.13
C LEU A 56 -8.30 -27.30 -2.01
N VAL A 57 -8.05 -27.73 -3.25
CA VAL A 57 -7.21 -26.99 -4.21
C VAL A 57 -7.80 -25.61 -4.50
N VAL A 58 -9.10 -25.53 -4.77
CA VAL A 58 -9.79 -24.26 -5.02
C VAL A 58 -9.72 -23.33 -3.80
N CYS A 59 -10.01 -23.85 -2.60
CA CYS A 59 -9.90 -23.06 -1.37
C CYS A 59 -8.47 -22.61 -1.09
N ALA A 60 -7.47 -23.48 -1.31
CA ALA A 60 -6.06 -23.14 -1.12
C ALA A 60 -5.61 -22.04 -2.09
N MET A 61 -6.03 -22.09 -3.36
CA MET A 61 -5.78 -21.03 -4.33
C MET A 61 -6.44 -19.71 -3.92
N ALA A 62 -7.70 -19.75 -3.49
CA ALA A 62 -8.44 -18.57 -3.03
C ALA A 62 -7.79 -17.93 -1.79
N LEU A 63 -7.41 -18.73 -0.77
CA LEU A 63 -6.72 -18.22 0.42
C LEU A 63 -5.36 -17.63 0.07
N SER A 64 -4.59 -18.30 -0.79
CA SER A 64 -3.24 -17.86 -1.16
C SER A 64 -3.27 -16.51 -1.88
N THR A 65 -4.21 -16.31 -2.79
CA THR A 65 -4.42 -15.03 -3.50
C THR A 65 -4.98 -13.95 -2.57
N TYR A 66 -5.89 -14.30 -1.66
CA TYR A 66 -6.45 -13.34 -0.70
C TYR A 66 -5.44 -12.87 0.38
N GLY A 67 -4.47 -13.73 0.72
CA GLY A 67 -3.39 -13.46 1.67
C GLY A 67 -2.10 -12.87 1.09
N SER A 68 -2.06 -12.53 -0.20
CA SER A 68 -0.84 -12.01 -0.82
C SER A 68 -0.77 -10.48 -0.85
N ALA A 69 -1.69 -9.79 -0.17
CA ALA A 69 -1.71 -8.33 -0.13
C ALA A 69 -0.44 -7.78 0.52
N ARG A 70 0.17 -6.80 -0.15
CA ARG A 70 1.35 -6.09 0.31
C ARG A 70 1.04 -4.61 0.39
N ILE A 71 1.48 -3.98 1.48
CA ILE A 71 1.52 -2.53 1.63
C ILE A 71 2.99 -2.14 1.63
N ARG A 72 3.40 -1.31 0.68
CA ARG A 72 4.77 -0.86 0.51
C ARG A 72 4.81 0.65 0.27
N LEU A 73 5.84 1.30 0.82
CA LEU A 73 6.17 2.68 0.52
C LEU A 73 7.46 2.69 -0.31
N ALA A 74 7.39 3.18 -1.54
CA ALA A 74 8.52 3.18 -2.46
C ALA A 74 8.52 4.46 -3.31
N GLY A 75 9.65 5.19 -3.28
CA GLY A 75 9.89 6.31 -4.20
C GLY A 75 8.85 7.43 -4.15
N GLY A 76 8.29 7.73 -2.97
CA GLY A 76 7.25 8.76 -2.84
C GLY A 76 5.84 8.29 -3.21
N THR A 77 5.63 6.98 -3.38
CA THR A 77 4.33 6.38 -3.74
C THR A 77 3.95 5.30 -2.73
N LEU A 78 2.68 5.29 -2.34
CA LEU A 78 2.05 4.22 -1.58
C LEU A 78 1.55 3.13 -2.54
N LEU A 79 2.05 1.91 -2.35
CA LEU A 79 1.64 0.71 -3.05
C LEU A 79 0.79 -0.15 -2.09
N ALA A 80 -0.53 -0.16 -2.30
CA ALA A 80 -1.48 -0.87 -1.45
C ALA A 80 -2.35 -1.82 -2.29
N GLY A 81 -1.92 -3.06 -2.41
CA GLY A 81 -2.59 -4.04 -3.29
C GLY A 81 -2.54 -3.60 -4.76
N ARG A 82 -3.67 -3.16 -5.33
CA ARG A 82 -3.74 -2.62 -6.70
C ARG A 82 -3.61 -1.10 -6.77
N ALA A 83 -3.81 -0.39 -5.65
CA ALA A 83 -3.69 1.06 -5.62
C ALA A 83 -2.21 1.47 -5.61
N ARG A 84 -1.89 2.43 -6.47
CA ARG A 84 -0.60 3.13 -6.51
C ARG A 84 -0.91 4.62 -6.39
N VAL A 85 -0.74 5.19 -5.20
CA VAL A 85 -1.13 6.58 -4.93
C VAL A 85 0.10 7.38 -4.52
N PRO A 86 0.41 8.50 -5.22
CA PRO A 86 1.50 9.38 -4.83
C PRO A 86 1.30 9.91 -3.41
N LEU A 87 2.37 10.03 -2.63
CA LEU A 87 2.28 10.58 -1.27
C LEU A 87 1.87 12.06 -1.24
N SER A 88 2.07 12.79 -2.34
CA SER A 88 1.60 14.17 -2.51
C SER A 88 0.08 14.29 -2.58
N ALA A 89 -0.61 13.27 -3.06
CA ALA A 89 -2.07 13.19 -3.14
C ALA A 89 -2.70 12.73 -1.81
N LEU A 90 -1.89 12.41 -0.79
CA LEU A 90 -2.34 11.87 0.48
C LEU A 90 -2.21 12.88 1.62
N GLY A 91 -3.31 13.07 2.34
CA GLY A 91 -3.43 13.87 3.55
C GLY A 91 -3.12 13.07 4.82
N GLU A 92 -3.76 13.46 5.92
CA GLU A 92 -3.51 12.89 7.24
C GLU A 92 -3.79 11.38 7.29
N ALA A 93 -2.89 10.63 7.91
CA ALA A 93 -3.02 9.20 8.13
C ALA A 93 -3.43 8.93 9.59
N ARG A 94 -4.69 8.55 9.80
CA ARG A 94 -5.25 8.24 11.12
C ARG A 94 -5.23 6.73 11.39
N PRO A 95 -4.49 6.25 12.40
CA PRO A 95 -4.56 4.86 12.81
C PRO A 95 -5.91 4.58 13.48
N LEU A 96 -6.59 3.53 13.03
CA LEU A 96 -7.87 3.07 13.57
C LEU A 96 -7.65 1.86 14.46
N ASP A 97 -8.29 1.87 15.62
CA ASP A 97 -8.37 0.69 16.49
C ASP A 97 -9.36 -0.34 15.96
N GLY A 98 -9.56 -1.46 16.68
CA GLY A 98 -10.44 -2.53 16.22
C GLY A 98 -11.91 -2.13 16.11
N ALA A 99 -12.42 -1.30 17.03
CA ALA A 99 -13.82 -0.87 17.02
C ALA A 99 -14.07 0.20 15.95
N GLU A 100 -13.15 1.15 15.81
CA GLU A 100 -13.19 2.17 14.77
C GLU A 100 -13.04 1.55 13.38
N ALA A 101 -12.12 0.60 13.21
CA ALA A 101 -11.96 -0.16 11.97
C ALA A 101 -13.27 -0.86 11.57
N VAL A 102 -14.00 -1.42 12.55
CA VAL A 102 -15.32 -2.02 12.32
C VAL A 102 -16.34 -0.95 11.89
N ALA A 103 -16.36 0.21 12.53
CA ALA A 103 -17.27 1.29 12.16
C ALA A 103 -17.02 1.77 10.72
N TRP A 104 -15.75 1.99 10.36
CA TRP A 104 -15.31 2.46 9.04
C TRP A 104 -15.45 1.45 7.91
N ARG A 105 -15.52 0.14 8.22
CA ARG A 105 -15.85 -0.89 7.21
C ARG A 105 -17.35 -1.22 7.13
N THR A 106 -18.17 -0.65 8.01
CA THR A 106 -19.61 -0.89 8.07
C THR A 106 -20.37 0.40 7.81
N HIS A 107 -20.96 1.00 8.85
CA HIS A 107 -21.91 2.11 8.73
C HIS A 107 -21.27 3.47 8.45
N ARG A 108 -19.96 3.64 8.68
CA ARG A 108 -19.22 4.86 8.32
C ARG A 108 -18.49 4.75 6.97
N ALA A 109 -18.67 3.63 6.26
CA ALA A 109 -18.03 3.41 4.98
C ALA A 109 -18.64 4.32 3.90
N ASP A 110 -17.78 4.89 3.08
CA ASP A 110 -18.17 5.64 1.89
C ASP A 110 -17.92 4.75 0.67
N ALA A 111 -18.89 4.66 -0.24
CA ALA A 111 -18.79 3.86 -1.45
C ALA A 111 -17.69 4.35 -2.42
N ARG A 112 -17.30 5.64 -2.32
CA ARG A 112 -16.23 6.24 -3.12
C ARG A 112 -14.84 5.97 -2.57
N ALA A 113 -14.73 5.58 -1.30
CA ALA A 113 -13.44 5.37 -0.67
C ALA A 113 -12.74 4.12 -1.21
N PHE A 114 -11.43 4.20 -1.38
CA PHE A 114 -10.65 3.02 -1.73
C PHE A 114 -10.46 2.14 -0.50
N MET A 115 -11.03 0.94 -0.50
CA MET A 115 -10.96 0.01 0.62
C MET A 115 -10.06 -1.20 0.35
N LEU A 116 -8.87 -1.22 0.95
CA LEU A 116 -8.06 -2.43 1.10
C LEU A 116 -8.47 -3.18 2.38
N LEU A 117 -9.66 -3.78 2.36
CA LEU A 117 -10.17 -4.55 3.49
C LEU A 117 -9.59 -5.97 3.51
N ARG A 118 -9.11 -6.41 4.66
CA ARG A 118 -8.76 -7.82 4.91
C ARG A 118 -9.46 -8.32 6.16
N ALA A 119 -10.36 -9.28 5.98
CA ALA A 119 -11.25 -9.77 7.04
C ALA A 119 -10.51 -10.32 8.27
N TYR A 120 -9.29 -10.85 8.06
CA TYR A 120 -8.43 -11.41 9.12
C TYR A 120 -7.55 -10.37 9.83
N VAL A 121 -7.65 -9.08 9.49
CA VAL A 121 -6.89 -7.99 10.12
C VAL A 121 -7.87 -7.07 10.85
N PRO A 122 -7.84 -7.02 12.19
CA PRO A 122 -8.81 -6.24 12.95
C PRO A 122 -8.57 -4.73 12.90
N THR A 123 -7.34 -4.30 12.64
CA THR A 123 -6.91 -2.89 12.66
C THR A 123 -6.70 -2.32 11.27
N ALA A 124 -6.75 -0.99 11.15
CA ALA A 124 -6.58 -0.30 9.87
C ALA A 124 -5.97 1.10 10.03
N VAL A 125 -5.62 1.71 8.91
CA VAL A 125 -5.27 3.14 8.82
C VAL A 125 -6.21 3.76 7.79
N ARG A 126 -6.80 4.91 8.13
CA ARG A 126 -7.51 5.76 7.19
C ARG A 126 -6.57 6.87 6.74
N VAL A 127 -6.41 7.06 5.44
CA VAL A 127 -5.60 8.14 4.86
C VAL A 127 -6.49 9.02 4.02
N GLU A 128 -6.55 10.31 4.31
CA GLU A 128 -7.33 11.25 3.52
C GLU A 128 -6.68 11.44 2.14
N VAL A 129 -7.49 11.61 1.09
CA VAL A 129 -7.00 12.00 -0.24
C VAL A 129 -7.23 13.50 -0.38
N VAL A 130 -6.19 14.21 -0.78
CA VAL A 130 -6.21 15.68 -0.91
C VAL A 130 -6.11 16.14 -2.37
N ASP A 131 -6.13 15.20 -3.31
CA ASP A 131 -6.11 15.47 -4.74
C ASP A 131 -7.48 16.01 -5.21
N PRO A 132 -7.55 17.24 -5.74
CA PRO A 132 -8.82 17.82 -6.19
C PRO A 132 -9.41 17.13 -7.43
N ASP A 133 -8.60 16.43 -8.21
CA ASP A 133 -9.03 15.73 -9.43
C ASP A 133 -9.51 14.29 -9.15
N ASP A 134 -9.31 13.78 -7.93
CA ASP A 134 -9.74 12.44 -7.51
C ASP A 134 -11.05 12.50 -6.69
N PRO A 135 -12.15 11.85 -7.13
CA PRO A 135 -13.39 11.78 -6.35
C PRO A 135 -13.29 10.89 -5.10
N THR A 136 -12.18 10.18 -4.89
CA THR A 136 -11.95 9.28 -3.75
C THR A 136 -11.68 10.10 -2.48
N PRO A 137 -12.53 10.08 -1.44
CA PRO A 137 -12.33 10.94 -0.26
C PRO A 137 -11.23 10.43 0.69
N TYR A 138 -11.05 9.11 0.78
CA TYR A 138 -10.05 8.49 1.65
C TYR A 138 -9.70 7.06 1.20
N LEU A 139 -8.52 6.60 1.64
CA LEU A 139 -8.10 5.21 1.58
C LEU A 139 -8.31 4.57 2.95
N TYR A 140 -8.91 3.39 2.98
CA TYR A 140 -8.94 2.50 4.14
C TYR A 140 -7.98 1.33 3.92
N LEU A 141 -6.98 1.19 4.79
CA LEU A 141 -5.93 0.19 4.66
C LEU A 141 -5.90 -0.74 5.88
N SER A 142 -6.32 -1.99 5.72
CA SER A 142 -6.13 -3.01 6.76
C SER A 142 -4.63 -3.26 7.00
N THR A 143 -4.16 -3.06 8.22
CA THR A 143 -2.75 -3.28 8.62
C THR A 143 -2.69 -3.81 10.05
N ARG A 144 -1.73 -4.69 10.36
CA ARG A 144 -1.51 -5.17 11.74
C ARG A 144 -0.73 -4.17 12.59
N HIS A 145 -0.13 -3.16 11.96
CA HIS A 145 0.72 -2.17 12.62
C HIS A 145 0.29 -0.74 12.26
N PRO A 146 -0.93 -0.32 12.65
CA PRO A 146 -1.53 0.94 12.19
C PRO A 146 -0.68 2.17 12.52
N ARG A 147 -0.12 2.23 13.74
CA ARG A 147 0.77 3.32 14.16
C ARG A 147 2.06 3.39 13.33
N ARG A 148 2.64 2.24 12.99
CA ARG A 148 3.89 2.17 12.21
C ARG A 148 3.65 2.59 10.77
N LEU A 149 2.53 2.21 10.18
CA LEU A 149 2.14 2.64 8.83
C LEU A 149 1.86 4.14 8.78
N ALA A 150 1.10 4.68 9.75
CA ALA A 150 0.83 6.12 9.83
C ALA A 150 2.12 6.95 9.97
N ALA A 151 3.04 6.52 10.84
CA ALA A 151 4.35 7.17 11.00
C ALA A 151 5.20 7.10 9.71
N ALA A 152 5.20 5.97 9.01
CA ALA A 152 5.92 5.83 7.74
C ALA A 152 5.33 6.72 6.63
N LEU A 153 4.01 6.87 6.59
CA LEU A 153 3.32 7.78 5.66
C LEU A 153 3.63 9.25 5.96
N ALA A 154 3.72 9.63 7.23
CA ALA A 154 4.13 10.98 7.63
C ALA A 154 5.58 11.27 7.19
N ALA A 155 6.52 10.40 7.57
CA ALA A 155 7.94 10.57 7.21
C ALA A 155 8.19 10.56 5.69
N GLY A 156 7.46 9.72 4.95
CA GLY A 156 7.54 9.67 3.49
C GLY A 156 7.05 10.95 2.81
N ARG A 157 6.03 11.60 3.37
CA ARG A 157 5.50 12.88 2.87
C ARG A 157 6.45 14.03 3.12
N GLU A 158 7.12 14.07 4.26
CA GLU A 158 8.15 15.09 4.56
C GLU A 158 9.38 14.99 3.63
N SER A 159 9.68 13.77 3.14
CA SER A 159 10.81 13.53 2.25
C SER A 159 10.51 13.82 0.77
N ALA A 160 9.23 13.81 0.37
CA ALA A 160 8.78 14.04 -1.00
C ALA A 160 8.99 15.49 -1.55
N PRO A 161 8.77 16.59 -0.80
CA PRO A 161 8.96 17.95 -1.31
C PRO A 161 10.40 18.22 -1.76
N GLU A 162 11.38 17.54 -1.16
CA GLU A 162 12.80 17.68 -1.49
C GLU A 162 13.23 17.00 -2.80
N ALA A 163 12.42 16.07 -3.33
CA ALA A 163 12.72 15.34 -4.56
C ALA A 163 12.25 16.10 -5.82
N GLU A 164 11.11 16.79 -5.72
CA GLU A 164 10.54 17.57 -6.83
C GLU A 164 11.35 18.85 -7.08
N GLY A 165 11.74 19.58 -6.02
CA GLY A 165 12.60 20.77 -6.15
C GLY A 165 13.97 20.49 -6.78
N ARG A 166 14.53 19.28 -6.58
CA ARG A 166 15.80 18.86 -7.21
C ARG A 166 15.68 18.52 -8.69
N ARG A 167 14.50 18.11 -9.18
CA ARG A 167 14.27 17.85 -10.61
C ARG A 167 14.15 19.15 -11.40
N THR A 168 13.45 20.14 -10.86
CA THR A 168 13.27 21.44 -11.51
C THR A 168 14.55 22.27 -11.52
N GLY A 169 15.38 22.19 -10.46
CA GLY A 169 16.67 22.90 -10.39
C GLY A 169 17.77 22.38 -11.32
N ARG A 170 17.64 21.17 -11.90
CA ARG A 170 18.66 20.61 -12.81
C ARG A 170 18.43 20.98 -14.28
N MET A 171 17.27 21.55 -14.64
CA MET A 171 16.97 22.02 -15.99
C MET A 171 17.32 23.50 -16.21
N GLY A 172 17.80 24.22 -15.18
CA GLY A 172 18.18 25.63 -15.27
C GLY A 172 19.61 25.89 -14.80
N GLY A 173 20.59 25.75 -15.71
CA GLY A 173 21.92 26.34 -15.51
C GLY A 173 22.92 25.94 -16.61
N PRO A 174 23.87 26.82 -17.00
CA PRO A 174 23.78 28.26 -17.23
C PRO A 174 23.97 28.55 -18.74
N ALA A 175 22.99 29.18 -19.40
CA ALA A 175 23.13 29.66 -20.78
C ALA A 175 23.34 31.19 -20.87
N ASP A 176 23.48 31.87 -19.73
CA ASP A 176 23.60 33.33 -19.66
C ASP A 176 25.01 33.73 -19.25
N ALA A 177 25.94 33.52 -20.17
CA ALA A 177 27.30 34.06 -20.11
C ALA A 177 27.71 34.55 -21.51
N ALA A 178 26.90 35.43 -22.08
CA ALA A 178 27.29 36.28 -23.21
C ALA A 178 27.18 37.73 -22.75
N GLY A 179 28.25 38.22 -22.12
CA GLY A 179 28.38 39.63 -21.75
C GLY A 179 28.37 40.52 -23.00
N PRO A 180 27.83 41.75 -22.92
CA PRO A 180 27.84 42.68 -24.04
C PRO A 180 29.27 43.20 -24.22
N SER A 181 29.89 42.87 -25.36
CA SER A 181 31.16 43.48 -25.75
C SER A 181 30.90 44.92 -26.20
N GLU A 182 31.13 45.87 -25.30
CA GLU A 182 31.48 47.23 -25.67
C GLU A 182 32.71 47.20 -26.59
N ARG A 183 32.60 47.80 -27.78
CA ARG A 183 33.74 48.38 -28.49
C ARG A 183 33.32 49.70 -29.09
N HIS A 184 33.59 50.74 -28.30
CA HIS A 184 33.80 52.11 -28.73
C HIS A 184 35.22 52.20 -29.35
N ASP A 185 35.32 53.00 -30.40
CA ASP A 185 36.52 53.62 -31.00
C ASP A 185 37.57 52.77 -31.75
N ALA A 186 37.67 53.02 -33.07
CA ALA A 186 38.76 53.82 -33.65
C ALA A 186 38.70 53.78 -35.20
N GLY A 187 38.73 54.95 -35.85
CA GLY A 187 39.04 55.11 -37.27
C GLY A 187 38.07 55.96 -38.06
#